data_AF-A0A9W8B669-F1
#
_entry.id   AF-A0A9W8B669-F1
#
_cell.length_a   1.000
_cell.length_b   1.000
_cell.length_c   1.000
_cell.angle_alpha   90.00
_cell.angle_beta   90.00
_cell.angle_gamma   90.00
#
_symmetry.space_group_name_H-M   'P 1'
#
loop_
_entity.id
_entity.type
_entity.pdbx_description
1 polymer ?
#
loop_
_entity_poly.entity_id
_entity_poly.type
_entity_poly.pdbx_seq_one_letter_code
_entity_poly.pdbx_strand_id
1 'polypeptide(L)'
;PRVELEEMGPSLDLRVRRVRAPTDDMWKQAIKTPKELNVVKTKNISRDGLGDKYGRIHMGKQEIGKIQTRKVKALKKHLDAKPSKRQKTNDGMADSD
;
A
#
# COMPACT_ATOMS: atom_id res chain seq x y z
N PRO A 1 30.73 13.35 -23.48
CA PRO A 1 31.06 13.91 -24.81
C PRO A 1 31.55 15.35 -24.60
N ARG A 2 32.58 15.77 -25.34
CA ARG A 2 33.08 17.16 -25.25
C ARG A 2 32.29 18.02 -26.23
N VAL A 3 31.73 19.13 -25.75
CA VAL A 3 30.90 20.05 -26.53
C VAL A 3 31.62 21.40 -26.59
N GLU A 4 31.80 21.92 -27.79
CA GLU A 4 32.32 23.27 -28.04
C GLU A 4 31.25 24.07 -28.80
N LEU A 5 31.22 25.39 -28.56
CA LEU A 5 30.18 26.29 -29.09
C LEU A 5 30.82 27.35 -29.97
N GLU A 6 30.17 27.68 -31.09
CA GLU A 6 30.53 28.78 -31.98
C GLU A 6 29.38 29.80 -32.00
N GLU A 7 29.72 31.09 -32.06
CA GLU A 7 28.73 32.17 -32.06
C GLU A 7 28.05 32.29 -33.43
N MET A 8 26.72 32.23 -33.45
CA MET A 8 25.93 32.14 -34.68
C MET A 8 24.72 33.08 -34.71
N GLY A 9 24.63 34.04 -33.78
CA GLY A 9 23.43 34.86 -33.60
C GLY A 9 23.71 36.26 -33.07
N PRO A 10 22.68 37.13 -33.07
CA PRO A 10 22.81 38.48 -32.57
C PRO A 10 23.12 38.49 -31.06
N SER A 11 24.16 39.23 -30.69
CA SER A 11 24.51 39.50 -29.30
C SER A 11 23.68 40.66 -28.76
N LEU A 12 23.03 40.46 -27.63
CA LEU A 12 22.03 41.38 -27.07
C LEU A 12 22.29 41.65 -25.58
N ASP A 13 22.42 42.93 -25.23
CA ASP A 13 22.48 43.40 -23.84
C ASP A 13 21.10 43.86 -23.36
N LEU A 14 20.45 43.05 -22.54
CA LEU A 14 19.13 43.35 -21.99
C LEU A 14 19.23 43.99 -20.60
N ARG A 15 18.47 45.08 -20.36
CA ARG A 15 18.29 45.70 -19.05
C ARG A 15 16.82 45.84 -18.70
N VAL A 16 16.46 45.49 -17.48
CA VAL A 16 15.07 45.58 -17.00
C VAL A 16 14.72 47.04 -16.74
N ARG A 17 13.55 47.48 -17.22
CA ARG A 17 12.98 48.81 -16.94
C ARG A 17 11.73 48.68 -16.06
N ARG A 18 10.55 49.03 -16.59
CA ARG A 18 9.29 48.93 -15.85
C ARG A 18 8.66 47.56 -16.06
N VAL A 19 8.03 47.03 -15.01
CA VAL A 19 7.34 45.74 -15.02
C VAL A 19 5.88 45.94 -14.64
N ARG A 20 4.98 45.25 -15.33
CA ARG A 20 3.57 45.11 -14.95
C ARG A 20 3.28 43.63 -14.72
N ALA A 21 3.15 43.24 -13.47
CA ALA A 21 2.77 41.88 -13.12
C ALA A 21 1.30 41.62 -13.51
N PRO A 22 0.96 40.38 -13.89
CA PRO A 22 -0.43 39.98 -14.08
C PRO A 22 -1.18 40.04 -12.75
N THR A 23 -2.51 40.19 -12.82
CA THR A 23 -3.37 39.96 -11.66
C THR A 23 -3.40 38.46 -11.33
N ASP A 24 -3.64 38.13 -10.07
CA ASP A 24 -3.63 36.75 -9.58
C ASP A 24 -4.64 35.85 -10.33
N ASP A 25 -5.83 36.39 -10.63
CA ASP A 25 -6.87 35.67 -11.38
C ASP A 25 -6.43 35.36 -12.82
N MET A 26 -5.81 36.32 -13.51
CA MET A 26 -5.31 36.14 -14.88
C MET A 26 -4.17 35.13 -14.91
N TRP A 27 -3.28 35.19 -13.93
CA TRP A 27 -2.19 34.23 -13.80
C TRP A 27 -2.73 32.81 -13.61
N LYS A 28 -3.64 32.59 -12.67
CA LYS A 28 -4.27 31.29 -12.40
C LYS A 28 -4.99 30.71 -13.62
N GLN A 29 -5.65 31.55 -14.40
CA GLN A 29 -6.32 31.12 -15.62
C GLN A 29 -5.31 30.70 -16.70
N ALA A 30 -4.25 31.48 -16.91
CA ALA A 30 -3.24 31.21 -17.93
C ALA A 30 -2.44 29.93 -17.63
N ILE A 31 -2.12 29.65 -16.37
CA ILE A 31 -1.36 28.45 -15.96
C ILE A 31 -2.24 27.21 -15.72
N LYS A 32 -3.54 27.29 -16.01
CA LYS A 32 -4.48 26.19 -15.73
C LYS A 32 -4.22 25.01 -16.67
N THR A 33 -3.67 23.94 -16.13
CA THR A 33 -3.50 22.68 -16.86
C THR A 33 -4.86 21.97 -17.09
N PRO A 34 -5.10 21.36 -18.27
CA PRO A 34 -6.29 20.55 -18.52
C PRO A 34 -6.50 19.45 -17.47
N LYS A 35 -7.76 19.19 -17.11
CA LYS A 35 -8.12 18.18 -16.09
C LYS A 35 -7.71 16.77 -16.49
N GLU A 36 -7.66 16.48 -17.80
CA GLU A 36 -7.29 15.18 -18.35
C GLU A 36 -5.82 14.84 -18.11
N LEU A 37 -4.94 15.85 -18.13
CA LEU A 37 -3.50 15.66 -17.86
C LEU A 37 -3.24 15.50 -16.35
N ASN A 38 -4.08 16.13 -15.52
CA ASN A 38 -4.04 16.03 -14.07
C ASN A 38 -4.85 14.83 -13.57
N VAL A 39 -4.39 13.61 -13.88
CA VAL A 39 -5.02 12.39 -13.36
C VAL A 39 -4.84 12.32 -11.84
N VAL A 40 -5.91 12.60 -11.11
CA VAL A 40 -5.94 12.47 -9.65
C VAL A 40 -5.83 10.98 -9.29
N LYS A 41 -4.81 10.63 -8.53
CA LYS A 41 -4.63 9.26 -8.04
C LYS A 41 -5.70 8.95 -6.99
N THR A 42 -6.65 8.08 -7.32
CA THR A 42 -7.61 7.57 -6.33
C THR A 42 -6.91 6.58 -5.39
N LYS A 43 -6.98 6.83 -4.07
CA LYS A 43 -6.32 5.98 -3.07
C LYS A 43 -6.84 4.54 -3.17
N ASN A 44 -5.92 3.58 -3.02
CA ASN A 44 -6.19 2.13 -3.07
C ASN A 44 -6.68 1.62 -4.42
N ILE A 45 -6.63 2.41 -5.50
CA ILE A 45 -6.91 1.97 -6.86
C ILE A 45 -5.64 2.15 -7.70
N SER A 46 -5.18 1.08 -8.34
CA SER A 46 -4.04 1.10 -9.25
C SER A 46 -4.41 0.54 -10.62
N ARG A 47 -3.69 0.97 -11.65
CA ARG A 47 -3.81 0.45 -13.02
C ARG A 47 -2.52 -0.24 -13.42
N ASP A 48 -2.62 -1.42 -14.02
CA ASP A 48 -1.47 -2.14 -14.56
C ASP A 48 -1.12 -1.67 -15.98
N GLY A 49 0.07 -2.04 -16.48
CA GLY A 49 0.55 -1.70 -17.83
C GLY A 49 -0.35 -2.22 -18.95
N LEU A 50 -1.12 -3.29 -18.69
CA LEU A 50 -2.13 -3.82 -19.62
C LEU A 50 -3.51 -3.16 -19.50
N GLY A 51 -3.69 -2.24 -18.54
CA GLY A 51 -4.92 -1.44 -18.41
C GLY A 51 -5.94 -1.94 -17.39
N ASP A 52 -5.71 -3.07 -16.74
CA ASP A 52 -6.56 -3.62 -15.68
C ASP A 52 -6.53 -2.75 -14.42
N LYS A 53 -7.66 -2.68 -13.71
CA LYS A 53 -7.84 -1.87 -12.50
C LYS A 53 -7.94 -2.76 -11.27
N TYR A 54 -7.06 -2.53 -10.28
CA TYR A 54 -7.02 -3.30 -9.03
C TYR A 54 -7.31 -2.42 -7.83
N GLY A 55 -8.09 -2.95 -6.88
CA GLY A 55 -8.35 -2.36 -5.58
C GLY A 55 -7.55 -3.04 -4.47
N ARG A 56 -6.88 -2.28 -3.59
CA ARG A 56 -6.19 -2.84 -2.42
C ARG A 56 -7.06 -2.78 -1.18
N ILE A 57 -7.29 -3.94 -0.55
CA ILE A 57 -7.93 -4.06 0.76
C ILE A 57 -6.83 -4.20 1.81
N HIS A 58 -6.81 -3.30 2.79
CA HIS A 58 -5.86 -3.36 3.91
C HIS A 58 -6.54 -4.00 5.10
N MET A 59 -6.32 -5.29 5.33
CA MET A 59 -6.83 -5.97 6.51
C MET A 59 -6.06 -5.51 7.75
N GLY A 60 -6.79 -5.16 8.81
CA GLY A 60 -6.19 -4.89 10.11
C GLY A 60 -5.60 -6.14 10.76
N LYS A 61 -4.76 -5.96 11.78
CA LYS A 61 -4.26 -7.07 12.61
C LYS A 61 -5.43 -7.72 13.36
N GLN A 62 -5.66 -9.01 13.14
CA GLN A 62 -6.71 -9.78 13.81
C GLN A 62 -6.17 -10.45 15.08
N GLU A 63 -6.58 -9.99 16.26
CA GLU A 63 -6.13 -10.52 17.55
C GLU A 63 -7.11 -11.55 18.13
N ILE A 64 -7.01 -12.80 17.65
CA ILE A 64 -7.91 -13.91 18.02
C ILE A 64 -7.67 -14.39 19.47
N GLY A 65 -6.45 -14.24 19.99
CA GLY A 65 -6.10 -14.67 21.35
C GLY A 65 -6.82 -13.90 22.46
N LYS A 66 -7.38 -12.71 22.17
CA LYS A 66 -8.21 -11.94 23.11
C LYS A 66 -9.64 -12.48 23.22
N ILE A 67 -10.06 -13.34 22.29
CA ILE A 67 -11.42 -13.84 22.22
C ILE A 67 -11.56 -15.00 23.20
N GLN A 68 -12.21 -14.76 24.33
CA GLN A 68 -12.60 -15.84 25.25
C GLN A 68 -13.78 -16.62 24.64
N THR A 69 -13.59 -17.93 24.45
CA THR A 69 -14.66 -18.81 23.98
C THR A 69 -15.69 -19.07 25.09
N ARG A 70 -16.93 -19.39 24.67
CA ARG A 70 -18.02 -19.73 25.59
C ARG A 70 -17.63 -20.93 26.45
N LYS A 71 -17.68 -20.77 27.78
CA LYS A 71 -17.37 -21.82 28.75
C LYS A 71 -18.55 -22.79 28.92
N VAL A 72 -18.74 -23.68 27.96
CA VAL A 72 -19.77 -24.72 28.02
C VAL A 72 -19.45 -25.78 29.08
N LYS A 73 -20.48 -26.44 29.61
CA LYS A 73 -20.36 -27.40 30.73
C LYS A 73 -19.38 -28.55 30.41
N ALA A 74 -19.41 -29.06 29.19
CA ALA A 74 -18.54 -30.16 28.75
C ALA A 74 -17.03 -29.84 28.79
N LEU A 75 -16.66 -28.55 28.73
CA LEU A 75 -15.25 -28.11 28.72
C LEU A 75 -14.75 -27.68 30.11
N LYS A 76 -15.59 -27.70 31.13
CA LYS A 76 -15.20 -27.35 32.50
C LYS A 76 -14.49 -28.56 33.13
N LYS A 77 -13.27 -28.35 33.66
CA LYS A 77 -12.60 -29.37 34.48
C LYS A 77 -13.41 -29.57 35.76
N HIS A 78 -13.93 -30.77 35.94
CA HIS A 78 -14.49 -31.22 37.22
C HIS A 78 -13.35 -31.80 38.05
N LEU A 79 -13.22 -31.35 39.31
CA LEU A 79 -12.17 -31.82 40.24
C LEU A 79 -12.37 -33.29 40.66
N ASP A 80 -13.52 -33.89 40.37
CA ASP A 80 -13.90 -35.24 40.81
C ASP A 80 -13.70 -36.35 39.76
N ALA A 81 -13.20 -36.02 38.57
CA ALA A 81 -12.91 -37.05 37.57
C ALA A 81 -11.51 -37.64 37.80
N LYS A 82 -11.44 -38.79 38.48
CA LYS A 82 -10.27 -39.69 38.47
C LYS A 82 -9.73 -39.78 37.03
N PRO A 83 -8.40 -39.71 36.81
CA PRO A 83 -7.85 -39.83 35.47
C PRO A 83 -8.25 -41.20 34.90
N SER A 84 -9.07 -41.20 33.85
CA SER A 84 -9.24 -42.41 33.05
C SER A 84 -7.88 -42.70 32.43
N LYS A 85 -7.28 -43.83 32.84
CA LYS A 85 -6.06 -44.34 32.25
C LYS A 85 -6.30 -44.44 30.74
N ARG A 86 -5.68 -43.54 29.96
CA ARG A 86 -5.48 -43.80 28.53
C ARG A 86 -4.59 -45.04 28.47
N GLN A 87 -5.16 -46.16 28.05
CA GLN A 87 -4.37 -47.31 27.62
C GLN A 87 -3.42 -46.80 26.54
N LYS A 88 -2.11 -46.81 26.82
CA LYS A 88 -1.11 -46.80 25.75
C LYS A 88 -1.26 -48.14 25.04
N THR A 89 -1.76 -48.14 23.81
CA THR A 89 -1.53 -49.27 22.91
C THR A 89 -0.04 -49.23 22.55
N ASN A 90 0.67 -50.28 22.93
CA ASN A 90 2.03 -50.52 22.49
C ASN A 90 1.95 -51.08 21.07
N ASP A 91 1.97 -50.22 20.06
CA ASP A 91 2.22 -50.64 18.68
C ASP A 91 3.67 -50.31 18.33
N GLY A 92 4.54 -51.19 18.83
CA GLY A 92 5.93 -51.32 18.43
C GLY A 92 6.23 -52.81 18.36
N MET A 93 5.83 -53.45 17.26
CA MET A 93 6.27 -54.80 16.88
C MET A 93 7.20 -54.63 15.67
N ALA A 94 8.41 -55.16 15.83
CA ALA A 94 9.45 -55.24 14.82
C ALA A 94 9.01 -56.13 13.66
N ASP A 95 9.46 -55.80 12.45
CA ASP A 95 9.84 -56.81 11.46
C ASP A 95 11.11 -56.35 10.73
N SER A 96 12.04 -57.29 10.69
CA SER A 96 13.32 -57.32 10.00
C SER A 96 13.15 -57.79 8.56
N ASP A 97 13.60 -57.00 7.59
CA ASP A 97 14.44 -57.34 6.42
C ASP A 97 14.69 -56.08 5.56
#